data_AF-A0A1C6HD03-F1
#
_entry.id   AF-A0A1C6HD03-F1
#
_cell.length_a   1.000
_cell.length_b   1.000
_cell.length_c   1.000
_cell.angle_alpha   90.00
_cell.angle_beta   90.00
_cell.angle_gamma   90.00
#
_symmetry.space_group_name_H-M   'P 1'
#
loop_
_entity.id
_entity.type
_entity.pdbx_description
1 polymer ?
#
loop_
_entity_poly.entity_id
_entity_poly.type
_entity_poly.pdbx_seq_one_letter_code
_entity_poly.pdbx_strand_id
1 'polypeptide(L)'
;MYEYFGGVTRILVPDNTMTAVIYNNDWYNQELNTIYHEMAEHYNTAIIPARVRAPKDKPNAEGSVGVISTWITAALRNEQFFSLAELNQAIRRKLKEFVNRPFQKKEGTRYEIFRDEELPLLAKLPATPYELAEWKQATVQFNYHISVDGMLYSVPYEFIKRKVDVRVTDTVIEIFYNHNRIASHRRLYGRKGQYSTVTEHMPADHQAYLEWNGDRFRKWAERIGTNTCKVVNAILASQRVEQQSYRSCTGLLKLADKYSDQRLEAACRKALSYTASSSYKSIKNILAAGQDNIDTESQAPNATSTQNKHAITRGADYYRR
;
A
#
# COMPACT_ATOMS: atom_id res chain seq x y z
N MET A 1 -0.82 30.12 4.17
CA MET A 1 -1.12 31.44 4.78
C MET A 1 -0.15 31.76 5.90
N TYR A 2 -0.09 30.97 6.97
CA TYR A 2 0.80 31.24 8.11
C TYR A 2 2.29 31.35 7.77
N GLU A 3 2.78 30.55 6.81
CA GLU A 3 4.17 30.68 6.33
C GLU A 3 4.50 32.07 5.78
N TYR A 4 3.55 32.74 5.12
CA TYR A 4 3.76 34.09 4.58
C TYR A 4 3.95 35.13 5.71
N PHE A 5 3.23 34.94 6.82
CA PHE A 5 3.34 35.81 8.00
C PHE A 5 4.48 35.38 8.94
N GLY A 6 5.11 34.22 8.73
CA GLY A 6 6.19 33.73 9.58
C GLY A 6 5.76 33.29 10.98
N GLY A 7 4.45 33.10 11.22
CA GLY A 7 3.91 32.76 12.54
C GLY A 7 2.42 32.43 12.50
N VAL A 8 1.91 31.92 13.61
CA VAL A 8 0.53 31.47 13.78
C VAL A 8 -0.25 32.37 14.74
N THR A 9 -1.52 32.64 14.42
CA THR A 9 -2.44 33.36 15.30
C THR A 9 -3.18 32.42 16.24
N ARG A 10 -3.45 32.84 17.48
CA ARG A 10 -4.23 32.04 18.44
C ARG A 10 -5.69 31.87 18.00
N ILE A 11 -6.23 32.84 17.27
CA ILE A 11 -7.61 32.85 16.79
C ILE A 11 -7.60 33.09 15.28
N LEU A 12 -8.40 32.33 14.55
CA LEU A 12 -8.72 32.54 13.14
C LEU A 12 -10.24 32.69 13.03
N VAL A 13 -10.68 33.81 12.43
CA VAL A 13 -12.10 34.12 12.23
C VAL A 13 -12.43 33.97 10.75
N PRO A 14 -12.88 32.79 10.29
CA PRO A 14 -13.32 32.60 8.93
C PRO A 14 -14.72 33.23 8.75
N ASP A 15 -15.06 33.47 7.49
CA ASP A 15 -16.45 33.74 7.15
C ASP A 15 -17.29 32.46 7.30
N ASN A 16 -18.59 32.56 7.53
CA ASN A 16 -19.47 31.40 7.77
C ASN A 16 -19.89 30.72 6.46
N THR A 17 -18.90 30.30 5.67
CA THR A 17 -19.10 29.55 4.44
C THR A 17 -19.32 28.06 4.76
N MET A 18 -20.13 27.37 3.97
CA MET A 18 -20.36 25.92 4.11
C MET A 18 -19.08 25.08 4.02
N THR A 19 -17.99 25.66 3.51
CA THR A 19 -16.66 25.05 3.49
C THR A 19 -15.97 25.02 4.86
N ALA A 20 -16.29 25.96 5.75
CA ALA A 20 -15.70 26.08 7.09
C ALA A 20 -16.59 25.48 8.19
N VAL A 21 -17.91 25.48 8.01
CA VAL A 21 -18.89 25.06 9.03
C VAL A 21 -19.89 24.05 8.47
N ILE A 22 -20.09 22.94 9.19
CA ILE A 22 -21.17 21.99 8.94
C ILE A 22 -22.44 22.57 9.60
N TYR A 23 -23.45 22.89 8.78
CA TYR A 23 -24.70 23.47 9.26
C TYR A 23 -25.56 22.43 10.01
N ASN A 24 -25.51 22.43 11.35
CA ASN A 24 -26.33 21.56 12.20
C ASN A 24 -27.57 22.25 12.81
N ASN A 25 -28.11 23.31 12.18
CA ASN A 25 -29.31 24.05 12.63
C ASN A 25 -29.29 24.63 14.07
N ASP A 26 -28.16 24.54 14.79
CA ASP A 26 -27.95 25.12 16.11
C ASP A 26 -26.64 25.94 16.11
N TRP A 27 -26.72 27.19 16.56
CA TRP A 27 -25.56 28.10 16.65
C TRP A 27 -24.59 27.67 17.75
N TYR A 28 -25.09 27.03 18.81
CA TYR A 28 -24.26 26.65 19.96
C TYR A 28 -23.47 25.36 19.73
N ASN A 29 -23.83 24.56 18.72
CA ASN A 29 -23.21 23.27 18.36
C ASN A 29 -22.82 23.22 16.87
N GLN A 30 -22.15 24.27 16.38
CA GLN A 30 -21.62 24.25 15.02
C GLN A 30 -20.38 23.36 14.95
N GLU A 31 -20.51 22.21 14.28
CA GLU A 31 -19.39 21.34 13.98
C GLU A 31 -18.55 21.98 12.87
N LEU A 32 -17.27 22.22 13.15
CA LEU A 32 -16.32 22.62 12.12
C LEU A 32 -16.16 21.47 11.13
N ASN A 33 -15.93 21.82 9.86
CA ASN A 33 -15.49 20.83 8.89
C ASN A 33 -14.24 20.12 9.44
N THR A 34 -14.18 18.79 9.35
CA THR A 34 -13.08 17.97 9.88
C THR A 34 -11.71 18.46 9.41
N ILE A 35 -11.62 18.88 8.15
CA ILE A 35 -10.39 19.44 7.56
C ILE A 35 -9.99 20.77 8.22
N TYR A 36 -10.95 21.62 8.56
CA TYR A 36 -10.70 22.87 9.28
C TYR A 36 -10.29 22.61 10.72
N HIS A 37 -10.89 21.61 11.36
CA HIS A 37 -10.54 21.21 12.72
C HIS A 37 -9.12 20.64 12.80
N GLU A 38 -8.73 19.73 11.90
CA GLU A 38 -7.37 19.19 11.81
C GLU A 38 -6.33 20.30 11.56
N MET A 39 -6.66 21.27 10.71
CA MET A 39 -5.81 22.43 10.49
C MET A 39 -5.66 23.27 11.78
N ALA A 40 -6.78 23.48 12.49
CA ALA A 40 -6.82 24.21 13.76
C ALA A 40 -5.91 23.55 14.81
N GLU A 41 -5.98 22.23 14.94
CA GLU A 41 -5.13 21.45 15.84
C GLU A 41 -3.66 21.50 15.44
N HIS A 42 -3.33 21.31 14.15
CA HIS A 42 -1.95 21.33 13.66
C HIS A 42 -1.24 22.65 13.94
N TYR A 43 -1.95 23.76 13.77
CA TYR A 43 -1.42 25.10 14.03
C TYR A 43 -1.66 25.57 15.48
N ASN A 44 -2.40 24.81 16.29
CA ASN A 44 -2.82 25.21 17.64
C ASN A 44 -3.56 26.57 17.65
N THR A 45 -4.49 26.72 16.71
CA THR A 45 -5.33 27.91 16.51
C THR A 45 -6.78 27.58 16.81
N ALA A 46 -7.49 28.45 17.53
CA ALA A 46 -8.94 28.37 17.66
C ALA A 46 -9.63 28.97 16.42
N ILE A 47 -10.53 28.21 15.79
CA ILE A 47 -11.34 28.70 14.67
C ILE A 47 -12.69 29.15 15.23
N ILE A 48 -13.00 30.44 15.09
CA ILE A 48 -14.25 31.03 15.58
C ILE A 48 -14.97 31.68 14.39
N PRO A 49 -15.92 30.97 13.75
CA PRO A 49 -16.67 31.52 12.62
C PRO A 49 -17.43 32.79 12.99
N ALA A 50 -17.47 33.77 12.08
CA ALA A 50 -18.28 34.97 12.25
C ALA A 50 -19.79 34.61 12.27
N ARG A 51 -20.61 35.36 13.04
CA ARG A 51 -22.07 35.13 13.05
C ARG A 51 -22.70 35.46 11.70
N VAL A 52 -23.67 34.63 11.30
CA VAL A 52 -24.47 34.87 10.09
C VAL A 52 -25.17 36.23 10.21
N ARG A 53 -25.01 37.10 9.20
CA ARG A 53 -25.60 38.45 9.14
C ARG A 53 -25.16 39.39 10.28
N ALA A 54 -23.97 39.18 10.85
CA ALA A 54 -23.38 40.07 11.85
C ALA A 54 -22.14 40.81 11.29
N PRO A 55 -22.31 41.94 10.57
CA PRO A 55 -21.20 42.66 9.94
C PRO A 55 -20.15 43.19 10.94
N LYS A 56 -20.47 43.25 12.25
CA LYS A 56 -19.57 43.68 13.32
C LYS A 56 -18.51 42.65 13.71
N ASP A 57 -18.66 41.39 13.32
CA ASP A 57 -17.71 40.33 13.66
C ASP A 57 -16.48 40.33 12.71
N LYS A 58 -16.61 40.96 11.53
CA LYS A 58 -15.53 41.07 10.53
C LYS A 58 -15.53 42.41 9.76
N PRO A 59 -15.65 43.56 10.42
CA PRO A 59 -15.93 44.85 9.77
C PRO A 59 -14.81 45.32 8.84
N ASN A 60 -13.57 44.91 9.09
CA ASN A 60 -12.41 45.32 8.30
C ASN A 60 -12.23 44.50 7.00
N ALA A 61 -12.85 43.32 6.87
CA ALA A 61 -12.55 42.43 5.75
C ALA A 61 -13.17 42.89 4.43
N GLU A 62 -14.43 43.30 4.42
CA GLU A 62 -15.12 43.70 3.17
C GLU A 62 -14.44 44.92 2.52
N GLY A 63 -14.16 45.95 3.32
CA GLY A 63 -13.43 47.13 2.85
C GLY A 63 -12.02 46.81 2.36
N SER A 64 -11.32 45.90 3.04
CA SER A 64 -9.96 45.49 2.64
C SER A 64 -9.96 44.71 1.33
N VAL A 65 -10.95 43.84 1.09
CA VAL A 65 -11.07 43.08 -0.16
C VAL A 65 -11.25 44.00 -1.36
N GLY A 66 -12.11 45.02 -1.25
CA GLY A 66 -12.30 46.01 -2.32
C GLY A 66 -11.04 46.81 -2.63
N VAL A 67 -10.31 47.22 -1.58
CA VAL A 67 -9.03 47.92 -1.73
C VAL A 67 -8.00 47.04 -2.43
N ILE A 68 -7.79 45.81 -1.96
CA ILE A 68 -6.80 44.88 -2.56
C ILE A 68 -7.16 44.56 -4.01
N SER A 69 -8.43 44.32 -4.32
CA SER A 69 -8.89 44.06 -5.69
C SER A 69 -8.58 45.23 -6.62
N THR A 70 -8.69 46.47 -6.14
CA THR A 70 -8.33 47.66 -6.92
C THR A 70 -6.82 47.76 -7.13
N TRP A 71 -6.02 47.59 -6.08
CA TRP A 71 -4.56 47.78 -6.14
C TRP A 71 -3.81 46.66 -6.87
N ILE A 72 -4.36 45.46 -6.89
CA ILE A 72 -3.73 44.29 -7.51
C ILE A 72 -4.49 43.91 -8.78
N THR A 73 -5.73 43.42 -8.66
CA THR A 73 -6.49 42.89 -9.79
C THR A 73 -6.74 43.95 -10.85
N ALA A 74 -7.22 45.13 -10.45
CA ALA A 74 -7.52 46.19 -11.40
C ALA A 74 -6.25 46.85 -11.99
N ALA A 75 -5.11 46.76 -11.31
CA ALA A 75 -3.82 47.24 -11.80
C ALA A 75 -3.22 46.28 -12.85
N LEU A 76 -3.42 44.98 -12.70
CA LEU A 76 -2.90 43.95 -13.61
C LEU A 76 -3.88 43.59 -14.75
N ARG A 77 -5.08 44.17 -14.78
CA ARG A 77 -6.17 43.78 -15.71
C ARG A 77 -5.85 43.88 -17.21
N ASN A 78 -4.87 44.71 -17.57
CA ASN A 78 -4.46 44.94 -18.96
C ASN A 78 -3.12 44.24 -19.29
N GLU A 79 -2.53 43.51 -18.34
CA GLU A 79 -1.32 42.73 -18.56
C GLU A 79 -1.69 41.32 -19.01
N GLN A 80 -0.97 40.80 -20.00
CA GLN A 80 -1.09 39.41 -20.43
C GLN A 80 0.03 38.59 -19.82
N PHE A 81 -0.32 37.43 -19.25
CA PHE A 81 0.62 36.49 -18.65
C PHE A 81 0.57 35.17 -19.40
N PHE A 82 1.73 34.57 -19.61
CA PHE A 82 1.86 33.31 -20.36
C PHE A 82 2.05 32.10 -19.44
N SER A 83 2.17 32.32 -18.12
CA SER A 83 2.20 31.26 -17.12
C SER A 83 1.62 31.69 -15.78
N LEU A 84 1.16 30.71 -15.00
CA LEU A 84 0.71 30.94 -13.61
C LEU A 84 1.86 31.45 -12.72
N ALA A 85 3.10 31.02 -12.97
CA ALA A 85 4.26 31.47 -12.23
C ALA A 85 4.51 32.97 -12.43
N GLU A 86 4.40 33.45 -13.67
CA GLU A 86 4.55 34.86 -14.02
C GLU A 86 3.45 35.73 -13.37
N LEU A 87 2.19 35.30 -13.45
CA LEU A 87 1.07 35.97 -12.77
C LEU A 87 1.30 36.07 -11.26
N ASN A 88 1.72 34.97 -10.61
CA ASN A 88 2.03 34.95 -9.18
C ASN A 88 3.16 35.92 -8.81
N GLN A 89 4.18 36.06 -9.66
CA GLN A 89 5.24 37.04 -9.45
C GLN A 89 4.73 38.48 -9.58
N ALA A 90 3.88 38.77 -10.57
CA ALA A 90 3.26 40.09 -10.74
C ALA A 90 2.36 40.47 -9.55
N ILE A 91 1.53 39.53 -9.07
CA ILE A 91 0.70 39.71 -7.87
C ILE A 91 1.57 40.01 -6.65
N ARG A 92 2.66 39.25 -6.43
CA ARG A 92 3.58 39.48 -5.29
C ARG A 92 4.26 40.84 -5.35
N ARG A 93 4.63 41.33 -6.55
CA ARG A 93 5.18 42.68 -6.72
C ARG A 93 4.16 43.74 -6.32
N LYS A 94 2.93 43.67 -6.83
CA LYS A 94 1.85 44.61 -6.48
C LYS A 94 1.49 44.56 -5.01
N LEU A 95 1.48 43.37 -4.40
CA LEU A 95 1.27 43.21 -2.97
C LEU A 95 2.39 43.91 -2.16
N LYS A 96 3.65 43.72 -2.53
CA LYS A 96 4.79 44.37 -1.86
C LYS A 96 4.73 45.89 -1.98
N GLU A 97 4.43 46.42 -3.16
CA GLU A 97 4.19 47.86 -3.38
C GLU A 97 3.06 48.36 -2.49
N PHE A 98 1.95 47.64 -2.44
CA PHE A 98 0.80 48.01 -1.64
C PHE A 98 1.18 48.08 -0.16
N VAL A 99 1.71 47.00 0.42
CA VAL A 99 1.97 46.87 1.87
C VAL A 99 3.02 47.87 2.39
N ASN A 100 3.99 48.26 1.56
CA ASN A 100 5.01 49.28 1.89
C ASN A 100 4.57 50.72 1.59
N ARG A 101 3.36 50.94 1.04
CA ARG A 101 2.85 52.28 0.80
C ARG A 101 2.44 52.95 2.13
N PRO A 102 2.86 54.20 2.38
CA PRO A 102 2.43 54.95 3.55
C PRO A 102 0.91 55.07 3.67
N PHE A 103 0.41 55.11 4.89
CA PHE A 103 -1.00 55.41 5.11
C PHE A 103 -1.33 56.86 4.74
N GLN A 104 -2.59 57.12 4.37
CA GLN A 104 -3.06 58.48 4.07
C GLN A 104 -3.39 59.30 5.32
N LYS A 105 -3.78 58.63 6.41
CA LYS A 105 -4.29 59.26 7.65
C LYS A 105 -3.53 58.86 8.91
N LYS A 106 -2.45 58.09 8.77
CA LYS A 106 -1.62 57.57 9.86
C LYS A 106 -0.15 57.62 9.42
N GLU A 107 0.76 57.63 10.38
CA GLU A 107 2.18 57.48 10.09
C GLU A 107 2.55 56.01 9.86
N GLY A 108 3.65 55.80 9.13
CA GLY A 108 4.16 54.48 8.78
C GLY A 108 3.41 53.76 7.66
N THR A 109 3.70 52.46 7.54
CA THR A 109 3.20 51.56 6.51
C THR A 109 2.53 50.33 7.11
N ARG A 110 1.76 49.59 6.30
CA ARG A 110 1.16 48.32 6.75
C ARG A 110 2.21 47.28 7.13
N TYR A 111 3.36 47.30 6.45
CA TYR A 111 4.47 46.41 6.76
C TYR A 111 5.08 46.71 8.13
N GLU A 112 5.33 47.98 8.43
CA GLU A 112 5.95 48.40 9.70
C GLU A 112 5.08 48.04 10.89
N ILE A 113 3.77 48.33 10.83
CA ILE A 113 2.84 47.92 11.90
C ILE A 113 2.87 46.40 12.10
N PHE A 114 2.80 45.63 11.01
CA PHE A 114 2.89 44.17 11.11
C PHE A 114 4.19 43.71 11.75
N ARG A 115 5.34 44.23 11.29
CA ARG A 115 6.67 43.83 11.75
C ARG A 115 6.90 44.20 13.22
N ASP A 116 6.49 45.40 13.62
CA ASP A 116 6.86 45.99 14.91
C ASP A 116 5.85 45.64 16.00
N GLU A 117 4.55 45.51 15.67
CA GLU A 117 3.49 45.27 16.65
C GLU A 117 2.91 43.85 16.59
N GLU A 118 2.67 43.29 15.40
CA GLU A 118 1.93 42.02 15.27
C GLU A 118 2.84 40.78 15.25
N LEU A 119 3.96 40.84 14.52
CA LEU A 119 4.91 39.72 14.36
C LEU A 119 5.45 39.18 15.69
N PRO A 120 5.80 40.02 16.70
CA PRO A 120 6.26 39.52 18.00
C PRO A 120 5.19 38.75 18.78
N LEU A 121 3.90 38.96 18.47
CA LEU A 121 2.77 38.32 19.15
C LEU A 121 2.38 36.98 18.52
N LEU A 122 2.93 36.63 17.35
CA LEU A 122 2.62 35.38 16.68
C LEU A 122 3.30 34.19 17.37
N ALA A 123 2.58 33.06 17.43
CA ALA A 123 3.17 31.79 17.83
C ALA A 123 4.11 31.26 16.73
N LYS A 124 5.09 30.44 17.13
CA LYS A 124 6.00 29.80 16.19
C LYS A 124 5.26 28.86 15.26
N LEU A 125 5.70 28.80 14.00
CA LEU A 125 5.22 27.82 13.04
C LEU A 125 5.61 26.40 13.49
N PRO A 126 4.74 25.40 13.31
CA PRO A 126 5.13 24.00 13.39
C PRO A 126 6.28 23.67 12.42
N ALA A 127 7.10 22.67 12.75
CA ALA A 127 8.25 22.28 11.93
C ALA A 127 7.85 21.77 10.54
N THR A 128 6.63 21.25 10.40
CA THR A 128 6.08 20.75 9.15
C THR A 128 4.83 21.54 8.75
N PRO A 129 4.62 21.81 7.45
CA PRO A 129 3.40 22.42 6.97
C PRO A 129 2.21 21.46 7.17
N TYR A 130 1.02 22.02 7.37
CA TYR A 130 -0.20 21.23 7.35
C TYR A 130 -0.44 20.65 5.96
N GLU A 131 -0.54 19.32 5.87
CA GLU A 131 -0.88 18.61 4.64
C GLU A 131 -2.38 18.30 4.66
N LEU A 132 -3.10 18.76 3.62
CA LEU A 132 -4.51 18.43 3.46
C LEU A 132 -4.65 16.91 3.30
N ALA A 133 -5.52 16.33 4.11
CA ALA A 133 -5.80 14.91 4.09
C ALA A 133 -7.28 14.66 3.76
N GLU A 134 -7.52 13.69 2.89
CA GLU A 134 -8.85 13.14 2.67
C GLU A 134 -9.03 11.88 3.51
N TRP A 135 -10.15 11.77 4.21
CA TRP A 135 -10.52 10.55 4.92
C TRP A 135 -11.45 9.70 4.07
N LYS A 136 -11.10 8.43 3.92
CA LYS A 136 -11.88 7.43 3.18
C LYS A 136 -12.03 6.17 4.02
N GLN A 137 -13.15 5.46 3.86
CA GLN A 137 -13.31 4.13 4.44
C GLN A 137 -13.00 3.06 3.42
N ALA A 138 -12.23 2.05 3.83
CA ALA A 138 -11.91 0.89 3.01
C ALA A 138 -12.10 -0.41 3.81
N THR A 139 -12.44 -1.49 3.11
CA THR A 139 -12.51 -2.82 3.70
C THR A 139 -11.26 -3.61 3.34
N VAL A 140 -10.62 -4.23 4.32
CA VAL A 140 -9.45 -5.08 4.10
C VAL A 140 -9.88 -6.36 3.38
N GLN A 141 -9.32 -6.59 2.20
CA GLN A 141 -9.59 -7.75 1.36
C GLN A 141 -8.89 -9.01 1.90
N PHE A 142 -9.29 -10.18 1.39
CA PHE A 142 -8.71 -11.48 1.79
C PHE A 142 -7.22 -11.62 1.50
N ASN A 143 -6.72 -10.89 0.51
CA ASN A 143 -5.31 -10.80 0.19
C ASN A 143 -4.59 -9.78 1.10
N TYR A 144 -5.13 -9.41 2.27
CA TYR A 144 -4.55 -8.45 3.23
C TYR A 144 -4.21 -7.06 2.64
N HIS A 145 -4.94 -6.62 1.62
CA HIS A 145 -4.82 -5.28 1.03
C HIS A 145 -6.11 -4.47 1.11
N ILE A 146 -5.98 -3.16 1.11
CA ILE A 146 -7.06 -2.21 0.86
C ILE A 146 -6.88 -1.56 -0.51
N SER A 147 -7.98 -1.15 -1.15
CA SER A 147 -7.96 -0.43 -2.43
C SER A 147 -8.27 1.05 -2.19
N VAL A 148 -7.36 1.93 -2.60
CA VAL A 148 -7.49 3.39 -2.46
C VAL A 148 -7.05 4.03 -3.77
N ASP A 149 -7.92 4.83 -4.39
CA ASP A 149 -7.70 5.51 -5.68
C ASP A 149 -7.21 4.56 -6.82
N GLY A 150 -7.59 3.28 -6.74
CA GLY A 150 -7.17 2.25 -7.70
C GLY A 150 -5.78 1.65 -7.45
N MET A 151 -5.15 1.95 -6.33
CA MET A 151 -3.90 1.33 -5.84
C MET A 151 -4.18 0.43 -4.64
N LEU A 152 -3.34 -0.59 -4.44
CA LEU A 152 -3.52 -1.59 -3.40
C LEU A 152 -2.42 -1.48 -2.33
N TYR A 153 -2.82 -1.27 -1.08
CA TYR A 153 -1.90 -1.10 0.05
C TYR A 153 -2.11 -2.22 1.06
N SER A 154 -1.02 -2.86 1.47
CA SER A 154 -1.09 -3.97 2.44
C SER A 154 -1.41 -3.47 3.85
N VAL A 155 -2.07 -4.31 4.63
CA VAL A 155 -2.43 -4.08 6.04
C VAL A 155 -2.12 -5.38 6.78
N PRO A 156 -1.73 -5.36 8.08
CA PRO A 156 -1.53 -6.60 8.82
C PRO A 156 -2.71 -7.56 8.68
N TYR A 157 -2.42 -8.83 8.41
CA TYR A 157 -3.43 -9.83 8.04
C TYR A 157 -4.52 -10.05 9.11
N GLU A 158 -4.27 -9.66 10.36
CA GLU A 158 -5.22 -9.71 11.48
C GLU A 158 -6.48 -8.85 11.23
N PHE A 159 -6.38 -7.86 10.35
CA PHE A 159 -7.47 -6.94 10.02
C PHE A 159 -8.28 -7.36 8.79
N ILE A 160 -8.05 -8.54 8.22
CA ILE A 160 -8.83 -9.07 7.08
C ILE A 160 -10.35 -9.00 7.39
N LYS A 161 -11.13 -8.55 6.40
CA LYS A 161 -12.58 -8.27 6.47
C LYS A 161 -13.01 -7.11 7.36
N ARG A 162 -12.11 -6.48 8.11
CA ARG A 162 -12.46 -5.30 8.92
C ARG A 162 -12.54 -4.05 8.04
N LYS A 163 -13.38 -3.10 8.48
CA LYS A 163 -13.39 -1.75 7.92
C LYS A 163 -12.31 -0.92 8.62
N VAL A 164 -11.57 -0.16 7.84
CA VAL A 164 -10.49 0.72 8.29
C VAL A 164 -10.71 2.12 7.74
N ASP A 165 -10.31 3.12 8.50
CA ASP A 165 -10.29 4.50 8.06
C ASP A 165 -8.92 4.80 7.45
N VAL A 166 -8.91 5.48 6.32
CA VAL A 166 -7.72 5.74 5.53
C VAL A 166 -7.58 7.25 5.40
N ARG A 167 -6.48 7.77 5.91
CA ARG A 167 -6.06 9.15 5.72
C ARG A 167 -5.16 9.21 4.48
N VAL A 168 -5.63 9.90 3.47
CA VAL A 168 -4.97 10.03 2.16
C VAL A 168 -4.37 11.43 2.07
N THR A 169 -3.05 11.52 2.02
CA THR A 169 -2.34 12.77 1.77
C THR A 169 -1.73 12.79 0.37
N ASP A 170 -1.01 13.85 0.01
CA ASP A 170 -0.38 13.95 -1.31
C ASP A 170 0.85 13.03 -1.43
N THR A 171 1.40 12.59 -0.30
CA THR A 171 2.62 11.77 -0.29
C THR A 171 2.47 10.43 0.42
N VAL A 172 1.50 10.31 1.34
CA VAL A 172 1.37 9.17 2.25
C VAL A 172 -0.08 8.68 2.32
N ILE A 173 -0.23 7.37 2.52
CA ILE A 173 -1.49 6.70 2.86
C ILE A 173 -1.32 6.13 4.26
N GLU A 174 -2.05 6.68 5.22
CA GLU A 174 -2.09 6.15 6.58
C GLU A 174 -3.40 5.40 6.81
N ILE A 175 -3.31 4.25 7.46
CA ILE A 175 -4.44 3.33 7.65
C ILE A 175 -4.66 3.18 9.15
N PHE A 176 -5.88 3.43 9.60
CA PHE A 176 -6.30 3.45 10.98
C PHE A 176 -7.39 2.41 11.24
N TYR A 177 -7.34 1.79 12.42
CA TYR A 177 -8.41 0.96 12.93
C TYR A 177 -8.67 1.34 14.39
N ASN A 178 -9.91 1.71 14.72
CA ASN A 178 -10.30 2.20 16.04
C ASN A 178 -9.37 3.32 16.56
N HIS A 179 -9.08 4.33 15.74
CA HIS A 179 -8.19 5.46 16.03
C HIS A 179 -6.69 5.12 16.20
N ASN A 180 -6.28 3.86 16.05
CA ASN A 180 -4.88 3.45 16.07
C ASN A 180 -4.34 3.28 14.64
N ARG A 181 -3.18 3.88 14.35
CA ARG A 181 -2.53 3.71 13.04
C ARG A 181 -1.93 2.31 12.95
N ILE A 182 -2.46 1.50 12.02
CA ILE A 182 -2.03 0.10 11.82
C ILE A 182 -1.03 -0.07 10.69
N ALA A 183 -1.02 0.85 9.72
CA ALA A 183 -0.08 0.82 8.60
C ALA A 183 0.12 2.22 8.02
N SER A 184 1.27 2.45 7.39
CA SER A 184 1.59 3.67 6.64
C SER A 184 2.37 3.30 5.39
N HIS A 185 2.00 3.89 4.26
CA HIS A 185 2.61 3.64 2.96
C HIS A 185 2.91 4.94 2.25
N ARG A 186 3.93 4.95 1.40
CA ARG A 186 4.09 6.01 0.41
C ARG A 186 2.96 5.91 -0.61
N ARG A 187 2.32 7.03 -0.96
CA ARG A 187 1.28 7.07 -1.98
C ARG A 187 1.86 6.71 -3.35
N LEU A 188 1.23 5.74 -4.00
CA LEU A 188 1.58 5.29 -5.34
C LEU A 188 0.85 6.13 -6.39
N TYR A 189 1.56 6.43 -7.48
CA TYR A 189 1.07 7.17 -8.63
C TYR A 189 1.30 6.38 -9.91
N GLY A 190 0.38 6.50 -10.88
CA GLY A 190 0.52 5.90 -12.20
C GLY A 190 -0.55 4.84 -12.51
N ARG A 191 -0.12 3.64 -12.92
CA ARG A 191 -1.02 2.59 -13.43
C ARG A 191 -1.89 2.02 -12.30
N LYS A 192 -3.21 1.97 -12.50
CA LYS A 192 -4.15 1.31 -11.59
C LYS A 192 -3.80 -0.16 -11.38
N GLY A 193 -3.94 -0.65 -10.16
CA GLY A 193 -3.68 -2.02 -9.75
C GLY A 193 -2.25 -2.30 -9.27
N GLN A 194 -1.45 -1.26 -9.02
CA GLN A 194 -0.15 -1.43 -8.37
C GLN A 194 -0.32 -1.79 -6.89
N TYR A 195 0.66 -2.53 -6.36
CA TYR A 195 0.68 -3.02 -4.99
C TYR A 195 1.82 -2.38 -4.20
N SER A 196 1.52 -1.86 -3.01
CA SER A 196 2.49 -1.51 -1.96
C SER A 196 2.37 -2.53 -0.84
N THR A 197 3.22 -3.56 -0.92
CA THR A 197 3.15 -4.70 -0.01
C THR A 197 4.34 -4.71 0.93
N VAL A 198 4.07 -4.66 2.23
CA VAL A 198 5.06 -4.85 3.31
C VAL A 198 5.01 -6.31 3.72
N THR A 199 6.17 -6.96 3.79
CA THR A 199 6.29 -8.39 4.11
C THR A 199 5.75 -8.73 5.50
N GLU A 200 5.98 -7.85 6.48
CA GLU A 200 5.51 -8.00 7.87
C GLU A 200 3.98 -8.05 7.99
N HIS A 201 3.25 -7.50 7.01
CA HIS A 201 1.79 -7.54 7.00
C HIS A 201 1.24 -8.93 6.62
N MET A 202 2.06 -9.79 6.02
CA MET A 202 1.64 -11.10 5.55
C MET A 202 1.59 -12.12 6.69
N PRO A 203 0.72 -13.14 6.62
CA PRO A 203 0.77 -14.29 7.52
C PRO A 203 2.10 -15.06 7.40
N ALA A 204 2.56 -15.67 8.49
CA ALA A 204 3.82 -16.42 8.54
C ALA A 204 3.94 -17.48 7.43
N ASP A 205 2.87 -18.21 7.12
CA ASP A 205 2.86 -19.21 6.04
C ASP A 205 3.10 -18.60 4.66
N HIS A 206 2.56 -17.40 4.41
CA HIS A 206 2.77 -16.67 3.16
C HIS A 206 4.15 -16.01 3.10
N GLN A 207 4.68 -15.51 4.23
CA GLN A 207 6.06 -15.05 4.32
C GLN A 207 7.03 -16.18 3.98
N ALA A 208 6.84 -17.34 4.62
CA ALA A 208 7.62 -18.54 4.35
C ALA A 208 7.50 -18.97 2.88
N TYR A 209 6.32 -18.81 2.25
CA TYR A 209 6.12 -19.10 0.82
C TYR A 209 6.94 -18.18 -0.10
N LEU A 210 7.11 -16.90 0.23
CA LEU A 210 7.90 -15.96 -0.57
C LEU A 210 9.41 -16.19 -0.47
N GLU A 211 9.88 -16.73 0.66
CA GLU A 211 11.30 -17.07 0.84
C GLU A 211 11.73 -18.35 0.10
N TRP A 212 10.82 -19.05 -0.59
CA TRP A 212 11.21 -20.18 -1.43
C TRP A 212 11.87 -19.68 -2.72
N ASN A 213 13.17 -19.92 -2.82
CA ASN A 213 13.92 -19.81 -4.06
C ASN A 213 14.45 -21.20 -4.48
N GLY A 214 14.83 -21.35 -5.76
CA GLY A 214 15.40 -22.61 -6.28
C GLY A 214 16.54 -23.14 -5.43
N ASP A 215 17.40 -22.26 -4.90
CA ASP A 215 18.54 -22.63 -4.06
C ASP A 215 18.15 -23.24 -2.71
N ARG A 216 17.07 -22.77 -2.09
CA ARG A 216 16.56 -23.36 -0.84
C ARG A 216 16.00 -24.76 -1.07
N PHE A 217 15.33 -25.00 -2.20
CA PHE A 217 14.91 -26.35 -2.60
C PHE A 217 16.10 -27.28 -2.81
N ARG A 218 17.18 -26.80 -3.45
CA ARG A 218 18.43 -27.55 -3.63
C ARG A 218 19.08 -27.92 -2.29
N LYS A 219 19.25 -26.94 -1.38
CA LYS A 219 19.81 -27.16 -0.04
C LYS A 219 18.98 -28.12 0.82
N TRP A 220 17.65 -28.08 0.71
CA TRP A 220 16.81 -29.03 1.43
C TRP A 220 16.93 -30.44 0.85
N ALA A 221 16.94 -30.57 -0.48
CA ALA A 221 17.15 -31.85 -1.15
C ALA A 221 18.52 -32.48 -0.84
N GLU A 222 19.58 -31.67 -0.75
CA GLU A 222 20.92 -32.12 -0.36
C GLU A 222 20.97 -32.76 1.03
N ARG A 223 20.15 -32.29 1.98
CA ARG A 223 20.08 -32.89 3.32
C ARG A 223 19.50 -34.30 3.30
N ILE A 224 18.60 -34.57 2.35
CA ILE A 224 17.96 -35.88 2.19
C ILE A 224 18.89 -36.81 1.42
N GLY A 225 19.41 -36.36 0.27
CA GLY A 225 20.39 -37.12 -0.50
C GLY A 225 20.61 -36.65 -1.94
N THR A 226 21.59 -37.28 -2.57
CA THR A 226 22.09 -36.88 -3.90
C THR A 226 21.09 -37.15 -5.02
N ASN A 227 20.29 -38.22 -4.92
CA ASN A 227 19.27 -38.55 -5.92
C ASN A 227 18.07 -37.61 -5.79
N THR A 228 17.68 -37.26 -4.57
CA THR A 228 16.64 -36.26 -4.30
C THR A 228 17.03 -34.90 -4.87
N CYS A 229 18.30 -34.48 -4.73
CA CYS A 229 18.80 -33.24 -5.33
C CYS A 229 18.76 -33.25 -6.87
N LYS A 230 19.15 -34.36 -7.51
CA LYS A 230 19.04 -34.52 -8.98
C LYS A 230 17.60 -34.38 -9.47
N VAL A 231 16.64 -35.00 -8.77
CA VAL A 231 15.22 -34.90 -9.09
C VAL A 231 14.72 -33.45 -8.94
N VAL A 232 15.05 -32.77 -7.84
CA VAL A 232 14.65 -31.38 -7.61
C VAL A 232 15.22 -30.45 -8.67
N ASN A 233 16.48 -30.63 -9.07
CA ASN A 233 17.08 -29.88 -10.16
C ASN A 233 16.37 -30.14 -11.50
N ALA A 234 16.04 -31.39 -11.80
CA ALA A 234 15.27 -31.73 -13.01
C ALA A 234 13.87 -31.10 -13.01
N ILE A 235 13.20 -31.06 -11.86
CA ILE A 235 11.86 -30.44 -11.72
C ILE A 235 11.96 -28.91 -11.87
N LEU A 236 12.94 -28.25 -11.25
CA LEU A 236 13.16 -26.81 -11.39
C LEU A 236 13.49 -26.42 -12.84
N ALA A 237 14.28 -27.25 -13.55
CA ALA A 237 14.66 -27.03 -14.95
C ALA A 237 13.56 -27.42 -15.97
N SER A 238 12.52 -28.15 -15.54
CA SER A 238 11.48 -28.65 -16.46
C SER A 238 10.52 -27.58 -16.99
N GLN A 239 10.37 -26.47 -16.27
CA GLN A 239 9.46 -25.38 -16.63
C GLN A 239 10.24 -24.15 -17.08
N ARG A 240 9.61 -23.31 -17.93
CA ARG A 240 10.22 -22.07 -18.41
C ARG A 240 10.50 -21.06 -17.29
N VAL A 241 9.76 -21.14 -16.20
CA VAL A 241 9.82 -20.26 -15.03
C VAL A 241 9.90 -21.12 -13.78
N GLU A 242 10.99 -21.02 -13.01
CA GLU A 242 11.26 -21.90 -11.85
C GLU A 242 10.10 -21.93 -10.84
N GLN A 243 9.42 -20.79 -10.64
CA GLN A 243 8.28 -20.66 -9.72
C GLN A 243 7.12 -21.60 -10.05
N GLN A 244 6.95 -22.01 -11.31
CA GLN A 244 5.91 -22.97 -11.71
C GLN A 244 6.18 -24.37 -11.13
N SER A 245 7.44 -24.68 -10.87
CA SER A 245 7.90 -25.97 -10.33
C SER A 245 7.95 -26.02 -8.80
N TYR A 246 7.78 -24.89 -8.11
CA TYR A 246 7.91 -24.80 -6.65
C TYR A 246 6.89 -25.68 -5.93
N ARG A 247 5.62 -25.67 -6.36
CA ARG A 247 4.58 -26.55 -5.78
C ARG A 247 4.96 -28.03 -5.87
N SER A 248 5.56 -28.44 -6.98
CA SER A 248 6.03 -29.82 -7.17
C SER A 248 7.25 -30.14 -6.29
N CYS A 249 8.18 -29.20 -6.14
CA CYS A 249 9.35 -29.35 -5.27
C CYS A 249 8.94 -29.43 -3.79
N THR A 250 8.07 -28.53 -3.32
CA THR A 250 7.53 -28.57 -1.95
C THR A 250 6.76 -29.86 -1.70
N GLY A 251 5.91 -30.28 -2.65
CA GLY A 251 5.17 -31.52 -2.56
C GLY A 251 6.06 -32.75 -2.47
N LEU A 252 7.16 -32.79 -3.24
CA LEU A 252 8.14 -33.87 -3.21
C LEU A 252 8.86 -33.94 -1.86
N LEU A 253 9.40 -32.82 -1.38
CA LEU A 253 10.19 -32.79 -0.15
C LEU A 253 9.33 -33.06 1.08
N LYS A 254 8.06 -32.64 1.09
CA LYS A 254 7.10 -33.00 2.16
C LYS A 254 6.72 -34.49 2.19
N LEU A 255 7.06 -35.29 1.17
CA LEU A 255 6.90 -36.75 1.27
C LEU A 255 7.87 -37.36 2.28
N ALA A 256 8.98 -36.69 2.58
CA ALA A 256 9.93 -37.09 3.62
C ALA A 256 9.25 -37.14 5.00
N ASP A 257 8.42 -36.15 5.32
CA ASP A 257 7.67 -36.10 6.59
C ASP A 257 6.76 -37.33 6.78
N LYS A 258 6.26 -37.89 5.67
CA LYS A 258 5.33 -39.02 5.69
C LYS A 258 6.01 -40.39 5.60
N TYR A 259 7.09 -40.50 4.82
CA TYR A 259 7.72 -41.79 4.48
C TYR A 259 9.17 -41.93 4.96
N SER A 260 9.75 -40.91 5.60
CA SER A 260 11.18 -40.76 5.96
C SER A 260 12.12 -40.39 4.80
N ASP A 261 13.22 -39.73 5.15
CA ASP A 261 14.27 -39.29 4.21
C ASP A 261 14.87 -40.46 3.42
N GLN A 262 15.13 -41.59 4.09
CA GLN A 262 15.76 -42.76 3.47
C GLN A 262 14.89 -43.38 2.37
N ARG A 263 13.58 -43.51 2.63
CA ARG A 263 12.62 -44.05 1.65
C ARG A 263 12.42 -43.09 0.48
N LEU A 264 12.39 -41.79 0.74
CA LEU A 264 12.30 -40.79 -0.32
C LEU A 264 13.52 -40.84 -1.25
N GLU A 265 14.73 -40.90 -0.69
CA GLU A 265 15.97 -41.02 -1.47
C GLU A 265 16.02 -42.31 -2.30
N ALA A 266 15.59 -43.45 -1.72
CA ALA A 266 15.48 -44.73 -2.43
C ALA A 266 14.47 -44.67 -3.59
N ALA A 267 13.31 -44.04 -3.37
CA ALA A 267 12.31 -43.84 -4.40
C ALA A 267 12.79 -42.89 -5.51
N CYS A 268 13.52 -41.83 -5.16
CA CYS A 268 14.16 -40.94 -6.12
C CYS A 268 15.20 -41.68 -6.97
N ARG A 269 16.04 -42.53 -6.35
CA ARG A 269 17.00 -43.37 -7.07
C ARG A 269 16.31 -44.30 -8.07
N LYS A 270 15.23 -44.97 -7.64
CA LYS A 270 14.44 -45.86 -8.51
C LYS A 270 13.69 -45.11 -9.60
N ALA A 271 13.22 -43.89 -9.34
CA ALA A 271 12.60 -43.06 -10.37
C ALA A 271 13.61 -42.66 -11.46
N LEU A 272 14.83 -42.30 -11.05
CA LEU A 272 15.91 -41.91 -11.96
C LEU A 272 16.42 -43.09 -12.82
N SER A 273 16.27 -44.34 -12.38
CA SER A 273 16.62 -45.51 -13.21
C SER A 273 15.64 -45.73 -14.37
N TYR A 274 14.40 -45.26 -14.26
CA TYR A 274 13.40 -45.40 -15.34
C TYR A 274 13.34 -44.18 -16.26
N THR A 275 13.52 -42.98 -15.74
CA THR A 275 13.40 -41.75 -16.55
C THR A 275 14.25 -40.64 -15.95
N ALA A 276 15.04 -39.96 -16.80
CA ALA A 276 15.87 -38.82 -16.39
C ALA A 276 15.04 -37.61 -15.90
N SER A 277 13.80 -37.46 -16.40
CA SER A 277 12.85 -36.42 -16.03
C SER A 277 11.74 -36.98 -15.13
N SER A 278 12.08 -37.30 -13.88
CA SER A 278 11.13 -37.86 -12.92
C SER A 278 10.15 -36.79 -12.39
N SER A 279 8.85 -37.04 -12.53
CA SER A 279 7.80 -36.16 -12.00
C SER A 279 7.46 -36.48 -10.54
N TYR A 280 6.93 -35.49 -9.81
CA TYR A 280 6.39 -35.68 -8.45
C TYR A 280 5.38 -36.84 -8.37
N LYS A 281 4.50 -36.99 -9.38
CA LYS A 281 3.50 -38.07 -9.43
C LYS A 281 4.16 -39.45 -9.48
N SER A 282 5.22 -39.60 -10.27
CA SER A 282 5.96 -40.85 -10.42
C SER A 282 6.56 -41.30 -9.09
N ILE A 283 7.21 -40.39 -8.37
CA ILE A 283 7.85 -40.69 -7.07
C ILE A 283 6.81 -40.98 -5.99
N LYS A 284 5.71 -40.22 -5.97
CA LYS A 284 4.58 -40.49 -5.06
C LYS A 284 4.00 -41.89 -5.29
N ASN A 285 3.88 -42.33 -6.55
CA ASN A 285 3.36 -43.66 -6.88
C ASN A 285 4.33 -44.77 -6.46
N ILE A 286 5.65 -44.58 -6.65
CA ILE A 286 6.69 -45.54 -6.21
C ILE A 286 6.62 -45.73 -4.69
N LEU A 287 6.54 -44.64 -3.93
CA LEU A 287 6.42 -44.67 -2.46
C LEU A 287 5.09 -45.28 -1.99
N ALA A 288 3.99 -44.97 -2.68
CA ALA A 288 2.68 -45.54 -2.35
C ALA A 288 2.62 -47.06 -2.64
N ALA A 289 3.30 -47.53 -3.67
CA ALA A 289 3.37 -48.93 -4.04
C ALA A 289 4.41 -49.73 -3.23
N GLY A 290 5.20 -49.08 -2.36
CA GLY A 290 6.24 -49.74 -1.56
C GLY A 290 7.41 -50.29 -2.40
N GLN A 291 7.54 -49.84 -3.66
CA GLN A 291 8.56 -50.32 -4.59
C GLN A 291 9.96 -49.78 -4.28
N ASP A 292 10.08 -48.95 -3.26
CA ASP A 292 11.30 -48.35 -2.75
C ASP A 292 12.11 -49.28 -1.82
N ASN A 293 11.51 -50.38 -1.36
CA ASN A 293 12.22 -51.43 -0.62
C ASN A 293 13.19 -52.18 -1.54
N ILE A 294 14.48 -52.09 -1.23
CA ILE A 294 15.58 -52.70 -2.01
C ILE A 294 15.82 -54.17 -1.62
N ASP A 295 15.10 -54.71 -0.65
CA ASP A 295 15.31 -56.09 -0.17
C ASP A 295 14.72 -57.20 -1.09
N THR A 296 14.21 -56.85 -2.27
CA THR A 296 13.56 -57.84 -3.17
C THR A 296 14.15 -57.93 -4.58
N GLU A 297 15.40 -57.52 -4.80
CA GLU A 297 16.09 -57.70 -6.10
C GLU A 297 17.46 -58.39 -5.97
N SER A 298 17.54 -59.42 -5.14
CA SER A 298 18.67 -60.36 -5.16
C SER A 298 18.20 -61.78 -4.89
N GLN A 299 17.45 -62.35 -5.84
CA GLN A 299 17.42 -63.77 -6.26
C GLN A 299 16.09 -64.04 -7.00
N ALA A 300 16.12 -64.02 -8.33
CA ALA A 300 15.09 -64.66 -9.13
C ALA A 300 15.66 -66.01 -9.63
N PRO A 301 15.22 -67.17 -9.12
CA PRO A 301 15.38 -68.42 -9.84
C PRO A 301 14.22 -68.56 -10.84
N ASN A 302 14.60 -68.68 -12.11
CA ASN A 302 13.92 -69.33 -13.24
C ASN A 302 12.39 -69.21 -13.40
N ALA A 303 12.04 -68.76 -14.62
CA ALA A 303 10.71 -68.76 -15.19
C ALA A 303 9.97 -70.09 -15.03
N THR A 304 8.72 -70.02 -14.55
CA THR A 304 7.73 -71.05 -14.79
C THR A 304 6.50 -70.42 -15.42
N SER A 305 6.30 -70.76 -16.69
CA SER A 305 5.09 -70.48 -17.46
C SER A 305 3.86 -71.09 -16.77
N THR A 306 2.94 -70.25 -16.29
CA THR A 306 1.58 -70.69 -15.93
C THR A 306 0.68 -70.58 -17.16
N GLN A 307 0.68 -71.61 -18.00
CA GLN A 307 -0.38 -71.84 -18.97
C GLN A 307 -1.66 -72.28 -18.23
N ASN A 308 -2.55 -71.33 -17.95
CA ASN A 308 -3.92 -71.65 -17.55
C ASN A 308 -4.72 -72.11 -18.79
N LYS A 309 -5.07 -73.40 -18.86
CA LYS A 309 -5.79 -74.05 -19.98
C LYS A 309 -7.25 -73.59 -20.22
N HIS A 310 -7.76 -72.61 -19.45
CA HIS A 310 -9.15 -72.16 -19.55
C HIS A 310 -9.33 -70.64 -19.67
N ALA A 311 -8.26 -69.87 -19.87
CA ALA A 311 -8.37 -68.43 -20.05
C ALA A 311 -8.48 -68.07 -21.54
N ILE A 312 -9.68 -67.69 -21.99
CA ILE A 312 -9.88 -67.12 -23.33
C ILE A 312 -9.58 -65.62 -23.25
N THR A 313 -8.34 -65.22 -23.49
CA THR A 313 -7.99 -63.81 -23.71
C THR A 313 -8.35 -63.40 -25.14
N ARG A 314 -9.23 -62.41 -25.28
CA ARG A 314 -9.62 -61.85 -26.60
C ARG A 314 -8.47 -61.02 -27.18
N GLY A 315 -8.20 -61.22 -28.47
CA GLY A 315 -7.14 -60.54 -29.20
C GLY A 315 -7.36 -59.03 -29.33
N ALA A 316 -6.27 -58.32 -29.64
CA ALA A 316 -6.21 -56.85 -29.71
C ALA A 316 -7.26 -56.22 -30.66
N ASP A 317 -7.78 -56.97 -31.63
CA ASP A 317 -8.81 -56.52 -32.56
C ASP A 317 -10.18 -56.24 -31.88
N TYR A 318 -10.44 -56.79 -30.70
CA TYR A 318 -11.69 -56.54 -29.96
C TYR A 318 -11.83 -55.09 -29.46
N TYR A 319 -10.72 -54.36 -29.29
CA TYR A 319 -10.68 -53.04 -28.65
C TYR A 319 -10.53 -51.88 -29.63
N ARG A 320 -10.62 -52.10 -30.94
CA ARG A 320 -10.70 -51.00 -31.91
C ARG A 320 -12.13 -50.48 -32.03
N ARG A 321 -12.41 -49.38 -31.31
CA ARG A 321 -13.38 -48.35 -31.72
C ARG A 321 -12.75 -46.99 -31.47
#